data_AF-A0A2J0YX12-F1
#
_entry.id   AF-A0A2J0YX12-F1
#
_cell.length_a   1.000
_cell.length_b   1.000
_cell.length_c   1.000
_cell.angle_alpha   90.00
_cell.angle_beta   90.00
_cell.angle_gamma   90.00
#
_symmetry.space_group_name_H-M   'P 1'
#
loop_
_entity.id
_entity.type
_entity.pdbx_description
1 polymer ?
#
loop_
_entity_poly.entity_id
_entity_poly.type
_entity_poly.pdbx_seq_one_letter_code
_entity_poly.pdbx_strand_id
1 'polypeptide(L)'
;MTVFGGICATILLAGCGATVQPTRPLPVAPYAYLSLNACKAYGSNIVECQLDYLGNFGRQRLGPVQQKSRPAGRGNEDYQYQVSTCMPMQRVQKELPIYLCEIYGARSGADAGSVYIKGGTAVRLARVLGDPEQLRYRWQPDVWSRVRG
;
A
#
# COMPACT_ATOMS: atom_id res chain seq x y z
N MET A 1 -32.06 -6.97 -69.52
CA MET A 1 -31.79 -7.39 -68.13
C MET A 1 -30.30 -7.46 -67.93
N THR A 2 -29.73 -6.53 -67.17
CA THR A 2 -28.44 -6.69 -66.47
C THR A 2 -28.36 -5.56 -65.43
N VAL A 3 -28.45 -5.92 -64.15
CA VAL A 3 -28.40 -5.01 -63.01
C VAL A 3 -26.96 -5.02 -62.49
N PHE A 4 -26.27 -3.87 -62.56
CA PHE A 4 -24.98 -3.70 -61.89
C PHE A 4 -25.22 -3.15 -60.49
N GLY A 5 -25.22 -4.05 -59.50
CA GLY A 5 -25.23 -3.69 -58.08
C GLY A 5 -23.86 -3.21 -57.64
N GLY A 6 -23.72 -1.92 -57.38
CA GLY A 6 -22.53 -1.33 -56.77
C GLY A 6 -22.49 -1.68 -55.28
N ILE A 7 -21.53 -2.52 -54.89
CA ILE A 7 -21.29 -2.86 -53.48
C ILE A 7 -20.49 -1.70 -52.86
N CYS A 8 -21.12 -0.91 -51.99
CA CYS A 8 -20.42 0.00 -51.10
C CYS A 8 -19.63 -0.80 -50.07
N ALA A 9 -18.31 -0.92 -50.26
CA ALA A 9 -17.40 -1.43 -49.25
C ALA A 9 -17.03 -0.28 -48.29
N THR A 10 -17.80 -0.10 -47.21
CA THR A 10 -17.38 0.74 -46.08
C THR A 10 -16.30 0.00 -45.29
N ILE A 11 -15.05 0.43 -45.47
CA ILE A 11 -13.91 -0.02 -44.66
C ILE A 11 -14.10 0.55 -43.25
N LEU A 12 -14.54 -0.29 -42.31
CA LEU A 12 -14.51 0.04 -40.89
C LEU A 12 -13.04 0.03 -40.45
N LEU A 13 -12.45 1.22 -40.33
CA LEU A 13 -11.20 1.43 -39.63
C LEU A 13 -11.39 0.99 -38.17
N ALA A 14 -10.94 -0.22 -37.85
CA ALA A 14 -10.81 -0.68 -36.48
C ALA A 14 -9.77 0.21 -35.78
N GLY A 15 -10.23 1.20 -35.03
CA GLY A 15 -9.36 1.97 -34.15
C GLY A 15 -8.78 1.05 -33.08
N CYS A 16 -7.45 0.98 -33.00
CA CYS A 16 -6.75 0.43 -31.83
C CYS A 16 -7.08 1.31 -30.63
N GLY A 17 -8.21 1.02 -29.97
CA GLY A 17 -8.49 1.47 -28.63
C GLY A 17 -7.54 0.74 -27.68
N ALA A 18 -6.29 1.19 -27.61
CA ALA A 18 -5.50 0.95 -26.42
C ALA A 18 -6.30 1.61 -25.29
N THR A 19 -6.95 0.80 -24.46
CA THR A 19 -7.52 1.27 -23.21
C THR A 19 -6.36 1.86 -22.42
N VAL A 20 -6.18 3.17 -22.52
CA VAL A 20 -5.30 3.91 -21.63
C VAL A 20 -5.94 3.72 -20.26
N GLN A 21 -5.46 2.74 -19.49
CA GLN A 21 -5.86 2.62 -18.09
C GLN A 21 -5.65 4.01 -17.50
N PRO A 22 -6.68 4.64 -16.92
CA PRO A 22 -6.52 5.96 -16.33
C PRO A 22 -5.39 5.86 -15.30
N THR A 23 -4.32 6.59 -15.54
CA THR A 23 -3.17 6.63 -14.64
C THR A 23 -3.68 7.14 -13.31
N ARG A 24 -3.72 6.26 -12.31
CA ARG A 24 -4.22 6.62 -10.98
C ARG A 24 -3.40 7.81 -10.48
N PRO A 25 -4.04 8.85 -9.91
CA PRO A 25 -3.31 9.94 -9.30
C PRO A 25 -2.39 9.38 -8.20
N LEU A 26 -1.14 9.82 -8.22
CA LEU A 26 -0.14 9.44 -7.22
C LEU A 26 -0.66 9.82 -5.83
N PRO A 27 -0.41 9.00 -4.79
CA PRO A 27 -0.73 9.37 -3.42
C PRO A 27 -0.05 10.70 -3.08
N VAL A 28 -0.70 11.53 -2.27
CA VAL A 28 -0.11 12.78 -1.79
C VAL A 28 0.86 12.46 -0.64
N ALA A 29 1.84 13.33 -0.42
CA ALA A 29 2.71 13.23 0.75
C ALA A 29 1.87 13.18 2.06
N PRO A 30 2.28 12.39 3.07
CA PRO A 30 3.48 11.57 3.11
C PRO A 30 3.32 10.17 2.48
N TYR A 31 2.12 9.78 2.04
CA TYR A 31 1.82 8.44 1.52
C TYR A 31 2.51 8.12 0.20
N ALA A 32 2.80 9.14 -0.61
CA ALA A 32 3.60 9.02 -1.84
C ALA A 32 4.92 8.28 -1.60
N TYR A 33 5.48 8.40 -0.39
CA TYR A 33 6.78 7.88 -0.01
C TYR A 33 6.70 6.58 0.77
N LEU A 34 5.50 6.05 1.03
CA LEU A 34 5.28 4.81 1.76
C LEU A 34 5.06 3.64 0.81
N SER A 35 5.83 2.57 0.99
CA SER A 35 5.71 1.35 0.19
C SER A 35 5.86 0.10 1.03
N LEU A 36 5.17 -0.96 0.61
CA LEU A 36 5.37 -2.32 1.11
C LEU A 36 6.24 -3.07 0.10
N ASN A 37 7.35 -3.60 0.58
CA ASN A 37 8.33 -4.30 -0.24
C ASN A 37 8.75 -5.60 0.44
N ALA A 38 9.59 -6.38 -0.25
CA ALA A 38 10.16 -7.63 0.27
C ALA A 38 9.10 -8.57 0.86
N CYS A 39 7.93 -8.63 0.22
CA CYS A 39 6.81 -9.43 0.68
C CYS A 39 7.11 -10.93 0.59
N LYS A 40 6.71 -11.67 1.61
CA LYS A 40 6.80 -13.12 1.70
C LYS A 40 5.43 -13.69 2.01
N ALA A 41 4.98 -14.62 1.19
CA ALA A 41 3.75 -15.37 1.44
C ALA A 41 4.05 -16.58 2.34
N TYR A 42 3.23 -16.75 3.37
CA TYR A 42 3.24 -17.88 4.29
C TYR A 42 1.88 -18.60 4.20
N GLY A 43 1.91 -19.85 3.72
CA GLY A 43 0.68 -20.60 3.46
C GLY A 43 -0.20 -19.92 2.41
N SER A 44 -1.52 -20.10 2.51
CA SER A 44 -2.47 -19.59 1.52
C SER A 44 -2.99 -18.17 1.79
N ASN A 45 -2.85 -17.66 3.01
CA ASN A 45 -3.63 -16.50 3.48
C ASN A 45 -2.83 -15.43 4.23
N ILE A 46 -1.53 -15.62 4.46
CA ILE A 46 -0.71 -14.68 5.22
C ILE A 46 0.37 -14.15 4.29
N VAL A 47 0.44 -12.83 4.15
CA VAL A 47 1.55 -12.16 3.45
C VAL A 47 2.19 -11.21 4.44
N GLU A 48 3.49 -11.36 4.65
CA GLU A 48 4.28 -10.43 5.46
C GLU A 48 5.13 -9.57 4.54
N CYS A 49 5.04 -8.26 4.68
CA CYS A 49 5.83 -7.30 3.92
C CYS A 49 6.64 -6.40 4.85
N GLN A 50 7.70 -5.82 4.32
CA GLN A 50 8.46 -4.77 4.96
C GLN A 50 7.86 -3.41 4.56
N LEU A 51 7.40 -2.63 5.53
CA LEU A 51 6.99 -1.24 5.33
C LEU A 51 8.21 -0.33 5.34
N ASP A 52 8.32 0.51 4.31
CA ASP A 52 9.39 1.47 4.12
C ASP A 52 8.86 2.87 3.85
N TYR A 53 9.64 3.86 4.27
CA TYR A 53 9.42 5.27 4.00
C TYR A 53 10.62 5.86 3.26
N LEU A 54 10.40 6.52 2.12
CA LEU A 54 11.42 7.25 1.39
C LEU A 54 11.44 8.72 1.86
N GLY A 55 12.25 9.01 2.86
CA GLY A 55 12.43 10.38 3.35
C GLY A 55 13.59 11.11 2.67
N ASN A 56 13.79 12.36 3.06
CA ASN A 56 14.88 13.21 2.56
C ASN A 56 16.28 12.62 2.82
N PHE A 57 16.42 11.80 3.87
CA PHE A 57 17.68 11.17 4.28
C PHE A 57 17.82 9.74 3.72
N GLY A 58 16.99 9.37 2.74
CA GLY A 58 16.98 8.05 2.12
C GLY A 58 15.87 7.14 2.66
N ARG A 59 16.00 5.85 2.35
CA ARG A 59 14.98 4.83 2.67
C ARG A 59 15.10 4.38 4.13
N GLN A 60 14.04 4.60 4.89
CA GLN A 60 13.90 4.15 6.26
C GLN A 60 13.01 2.91 6.35
N ARG A 61 13.52 1.85 6.96
CA ARG A 61 12.74 0.65 7.30
C ARG A 61 11.85 0.92 8.51
N LEU A 62 10.54 0.98 8.29
CA LEU A 62 9.56 1.14 9.38
C LEU A 62 9.23 -0.19 10.06
N GLY A 63 9.35 -1.32 9.37
CA GLY A 63 9.27 -2.65 9.98
C GLY A 63 8.26 -3.58 9.28
N PRO A 64 8.10 -4.80 9.79
CA PRO A 64 7.21 -5.79 9.17
C PRO A 64 5.75 -5.41 9.39
N VAL A 65 4.92 -5.77 8.42
CA VAL A 65 3.46 -5.68 8.45
C VAL A 65 2.87 -6.96 7.88
N GLN A 66 1.76 -7.41 8.44
CA GLN A 66 1.07 -8.61 7.98
C GLN A 66 -0.28 -8.26 7.37
N GLN A 67 -0.48 -8.71 6.15
CA GLN A 67 -1.75 -8.68 5.46
C GLN A 67 -2.49 -9.99 5.76
N LYS A 68 -3.73 -9.89 6.27
CA LYS A 68 -4.62 -11.02 6.54
C LYS A 68 -5.59 -11.31 5.39
N SER A 69 -5.53 -10.55 4.31
CA SER A 69 -6.39 -10.72 3.13
C SER A 69 -5.65 -11.46 2.01
N ARG A 70 -6.41 -12.24 1.24
CA ARG A 70 -5.95 -12.82 -0.02
C ARG A 70 -5.44 -11.67 -0.90
N PRO A 71 -4.20 -11.70 -1.43
CA PRO A 71 -3.72 -10.64 -2.30
C PRO A 71 -4.72 -10.52 -3.46
N ALA A 72 -5.22 -9.31 -3.70
CA ALA A 72 -6.07 -9.02 -4.84
C ALA A 72 -5.19 -8.97 -6.09
N GLY A 73 -4.76 -10.16 -6.53
CA GLY A 73 -3.85 -10.36 -7.64
C GLY A 73 -3.69 -11.84 -7.92
N ARG A 74 -3.71 -12.21 -9.21
CA ARG A 74 -3.33 -13.56 -9.64
C ARG A 74 -1.82 -13.69 -9.51
N GLY A 75 -1.36 -14.33 -8.45
CA GLY A 75 0.03 -14.75 -8.32
C GLY A 75 1.03 -13.62 -8.11
N ASN A 76 2.27 -14.04 -7.93
CA ASN A 76 3.47 -13.36 -7.45
C ASN A 76 3.90 -12.04 -8.14
N GLU A 77 3.06 -11.44 -8.97
CA GLU A 77 3.46 -10.39 -9.91
C GLU A 77 3.57 -9.00 -9.26
N ASP A 78 2.85 -8.75 -8.15
CA ASP A 78 2.84 -7.48 -7.41
C ASP A 78 3.21 -7.64 -5.93
N TYR A 79 4.35 -8.27 -5.60
CA TYR A 79 4.89 -8.26 -4.22
C TYR A 79 5.47 -6.90 -3.77
N GLN A 80 5.15 -5.85 -4.50
CA GLN A 80 5.46 -4.47 -4.18
C GLN A 80 4.15 -3.70 -4.20
N TYR A 81 3.82 -3.07 -3.08
CA TYR A 81 2.60 -2.30 -2.94
C TYR A 81 2.91 -0.86 -2.60
N GLN A 82 2.11 0.05 -3.15
CA GLN A 82 2.12 1.46 -2.79
C GLN A 82 1.01 1.72 -1.76
N VAL A 83 1.33 2.48 -0.71
CA VAL A 83 0.31 2.93 0.26
C VAL A 83 -0.37 4.18 -0.29
N SER A 84 -1.70 4.21 -0.27
CA SER A 84 -2.47 5.40 -0.70
C SER A 84 -2.87 6.30 0.44
N THR A 85 -3.35 5.72 1.53
CA THR A 85 -3.84 6.43 2.72
C THR A 85 -3.74 5.52 3.93
N CYS A 86 -3.65 6.12 5.12
CA CYS A 86 -3.68 5.42 6.40
C CYS A 86 -4.65 6.12 7.35
N MET A 87 -5.64 5.40 7.83
CA MET A 87 -6.58 5.88 8.83
C MET A 87 -6.15 5.40 10.23
N PRO A 88 -6.08 6.30 11.23
CA PRO A 88 -5.86 5.88 12.61
C PRO A 88 -7.08 5.11 13.10
N MET A 89 -6.85 3.95 13.72
CA MET A 89 -7.88 3.12 14.33
C MET A 89 -8.01 3.45 15.81
N GLN A 90 -9.14 3.06 16.41
CA GLN A 90 -9.37 3.22 17.84
C GLN A 90 -8.26 2.56 18.65
N ARG A 91 -7.62 3.36 19.51
CA ARG A 91 -6.51 2.93 20.36
C ARG A 91 -7.06 2.42 21.69
N VAL A 92 -6.55 1.27 22.14
CA VAL A 92 -6.80 0.80 23.51
C VAL A 92 -5.90 1.55 24.49
N GLN A 93 -4.66 1.80 24.11
CA GLN A 93 -3.70 2.63 24.83
C GLN A 93 -3.24 3.76 23.93
N LYS A 94 -3.24 4.99 24.45
CA LYS A 94 -2.95 6.21 23.68
C LYS A 94 -1.59 6.15 22.98
N GLU A 95 -0.63 5.53 23.65
CA GLU A 95 0.76 5.34 23.28
C GLU A 95 0.97 4.27 22.19
N LEU A 96 -0.06 3.44 21.92
CA LEU A 96 0.01 2.33 20.99
C LEU A 96 -0.87 2.60 19.76
N PRO A 97 -0.33 3.29 18.73
CA PRO A 97 -1.10 3.60 17.54
C PRO A 97 -1.38 2.33 16.74
N ILE A 98 -2.52 2.37 16.04
CA ILE A 98 -2.95 1.34 15.10
C ILE A 98 -3.40 2.09 13.85
N TYR A 99 -2.93 1.66 12.68
CA TYR A 99 -3.38 2.21 11.41
C TYR A 99 -3.97 1.12 10.54
N LEU A 100 -5.00 1.48 9.78
CA LEU A 100 -5.48 0.73 8.63
C LEU A 100 -5.06 1.49 7.37
N CYS A 101 -4.18 0.90 6.58
CA CYS A 101 -3.68 1.54 5.36
C CYS A 101 -4.18 0.82 4.12
N GLU A 102 -4.66 1.58 3.16
CA GLU A 102 -5.04 1.09 1.83
C GLU A 102 -3.80 0.93 0.96
N ILE A 103 -3.77 -0.15 0.20
CA ILE A 103 -2.62 -0.55 -0.62
C ILE A 103 -3.05 -0.91 -2.03
N TYR A 104 -2.17 -0.62 -2.98
CA TYR A 104 -2.36 -0.90 -4.40
C TYR A 104 -1.10 -1.55 -4.96
N GLY A 105 -1.23 -2.42 -5.95
CA GLY A 105 -0.09 -2.98 -6.67
C GLY A 105 0.77 -1.86 -7.26
N ALA A 106 2.07 -1.84 -6.94
CA ALA A 106 2.94 -0.72 -7.33
C ALA A 106 3.12 -0.62 -8.85
N ARG A 107 3.00 -1.75 -9.58
CA ARG A 107 3.11 -1.79 -11.05
C ARG A 107 1.74 -1.78 -11.73
N SER A 108 0.82 -2.62 -11.25
CA SER A 108 -0.51 -2.75 -11.85
C SER A 108 -1.45 -1.61 -11.51
N GLY A 109 -1.22 -0.90 -10.40
CA GLY A 109 -2.19 0.05 -9.84
C GLY A 109 -3.48 -0.59 -9.37
N ALA A 110 -3.57 -1.93 -9.36
CA ALA A 110 -4.75 -2.66 -8.92
C ALA A 110 -4.95 -2.48 -7.42
N ASP A 111 -6.20 -2.39 -6.99
CA ASP A 111 -6.53 -2.41 -5.56
C ASP A 111 -6.02 -3.72 -4.94
N ALA A 112 -5.15 -3.59 -3.94
CA ALA A 112 -4.55 -4.71 -3.21
C ALA A 112 -5.18 -4.88 -1.80
N GLY A 113 -6.22 -4.10 -1.49
CA GLY A 113 -6.93 -4.11 -0.22
C GLY A 113 -6.27 -3.22 0.83
N SER A 114 -6.22 -3.71 2.06
CA SER A 114 -5.68 -2.96 3.20
C SER A 114 -4.80 -3.81 4.11
N VAL A 115 -3.91 -3.13 4.82
CA VAL A 115 -3.00 -3.71 5.81
C VAL A 115 -3.19 -3.05 7.17
N TYR A 116 -3.16 -3.87 8.23
CA TYR A 116 -3.15 -3.38 9.61
C TYR A 116 -1.72 -3.20 10.09
N ILE A 117 -1.41 -2.00 10.56
CA ILE A 117 -0.10 -1.65 11.09
C ILE A 117 -0.23 -1.44 12.59
N LYS A 118 0.54 -2.21 13.35
CA LYS A 118 0.50 -2.25 14.83
C LYS A 118 1.91 -2.25 15.43
N GLY A 119 1.99 -2.12 16.76
CA GLY A 119 3.22 -2.28 17.52
C GLY A 119 4.31 -1.27 17.14
N GLY A 120 5.58 -1.68 17.19
CA GLY A 120 6.72 -0.81 16.91
C GLY A 120 6.74 -0.22 15.49
N THR A 121 6.18 -0.94 14.50
CA THR A 121 6.03 -0.43 13.13
C THR A 121 5.04 0.74 13.09
N ALA A 122 3.91 0.63 13.80
CA ALA A 122 2.93 1.71 13.90
C ALA A 122 3.49 2.93 14.64
N VAL A 123 4.29 2.73 15.69
CA VAL A 123 4.97 3.82 16.40
C VAL A 123 5.91 4.59 15.46
N ARG A 124 6.70 3.89 14.64
CA ARG A 124 7.59 4.54 13.67
C ARG A 124 6.82 5.23 12.55
N LEU A 125 5.75 4.61 12.04
CA LEU A 125 4.86 5.23 11.07
C LEU A 125 4.21 6.49 11.62
N ALA A 126 3.71 6.46 12.85
CA ALA A 126 3.07 7.63 13.47
C ALA A 126 4.00 8.84 13.53
N ARG A 127 5.30 8.63 13.81
CA ARG A 127 6.31 9.71 13.77
C ARG A 127 6.49 10.27 12.36
N VAL A 128 6.48 9.43 11.33
CA VAL A 128 6.53 9.85 9.92
C VAL A 128 5.30 10.65 9.54
N LEU A 129 4.12 10.23 10.01
CA LEU A 129 2.85 10.93 9.78
C LEU A 129 2.68 12.20 10.63
N GLY A 130 3.65 12.54 11.48
CA GLY A 130 3.60 13.73 12.32
C GLY A 130 2.64 13.64 13.50
N ASP A 131 2.35 12.43 13.98
CA ASP A 131 1.45 12.23 15.14
C ASP A 131 2.04 12.93 16.39
N PRO A 132 1.36 13.97 16.92
CA PRO A 132 1.90 14.78 17.99
C PRO A 132 2.05 14.01 19.30
N GLU A 133 1.25 12.98 19.54
CA GLU A 133 1.35 12.17 20.74
C GLU A 133 2.60 11.31 20.68
N GLN A 134 2.87 10.69 19.53
CA GLN A 134 4.04 9.84 19.33
C GLN A 134 5.35 10.62 19.23
N LEU A 135 5.30 11.86 18.75
CA LEU A 135 6.44 12.76 18.74
C LEU A 135 6.81 13.26 20.15
N ARG A 136 5.81 13.44 21.02
CA ARG A 136 6.03 13.85 22.42
C ARG A 136 6.29 12.67 23.35
N TYR A 137 5.86 11.47 22.95
CA TYR A 137 5.99 10.28 23.77
C TYR A 137 7.46 9.92 24.01
N ARG A 138 7.86 9.97 25.27
CA ARG A 138 9.12 9.41 25.73
C ARG A 138 8.83 8.02 26.28
N TRP A 139 9.41 7.01 25.63
CA TRP A 139 9.27 5.64 26.11
C TRP A 139 9.78 5.57 27.55
N GLN A 140 8.92 5.08 28.44
CA GLN A 140 9.32 4.68 29.78
C GLN A 140 9.35 3.16 29.82
N PRO A 141 10.38 2.56 30.44
CA PRO A 141 10.37 1.14 30.70
C PRO A 141 9.12 0.77 31.51
N ASP A 142 8.43 -0.28 31.08
CA ASP A 142 7.33 -0.81 31.87
C ASP A 142 7.87 -1.39 33.19
N VAL A 143 7.01 -1.48 34.21
CA VAL A 143 7.41 -1.94 35.56
C VAL A 143 7.92 -3.39 35.55
N TRP A 144 7.55 -4.17 34.53
CA TRP A 144 8.00 -5.55 34.32
C TRP A 144 9.15 -5.65 33.31
N SER A 145 9.61 -4.53 32.74
CA SER A 145 10.71 -4.51 31.78
C SER A 145 12.01 -4.86 32.53
N ARG A 146 12.70 -5.90 32.04
CA ARG A 146 13.99 -6.33 32.58
C ARG A 146 15.18 -5.57 31.99
N VAL A 147 14.92 -4.67 31.04
CA VAL A 147 15.94 -3.87 30.36
C VAL A 147 16.18 -2.62 31.20
N ARG A 148 17.38 -2.50 31.77
CA ARG A 148 17.80 -1.26 32.46
C ARG A 148 18.16 -0.23 31.40
N GLY A 149 17.48 0.92 31.44
CA GLY A 149 17.77 2.08 30.58
C GLY A 149 19.02 2.84 31.02
#